data_AF-A0A6A4PL99-F1
#
_entry.id   AF-A0A6A4PL99-F1
#
_cell.length_a   1.000
_cell.length_b   1.000
_cell.length_c   1.000
_cell.angle_alpha   90.00
_cell.angle_beta   90.00
_cell.angle_gamma   90.00
#
_symmetry.space_group_name_H-M   'P 1'
#
loop_
_entity.id
_entity.type
_entity.pdbx_description
1 polymer ?
#
loop_
_entity_poly.entity_id
_entity_poly.type
_entity_poly.pdbx_seq_one_letter_code
_entity_poly.pdbx_strand_id
1 'polypeptide(L)'
;MASAKRCHYEVLGVSHDSTADGIRSAYRRLALQRHPDKLVQSGISQSEATAQFQELQHAYEVLSDPKERAWYDSHRSQILFSDPNSVGSSVIPDLFSFFSNTVFNGYSDSGKGFYKVYSDVFDKIHANEINFAKKMGIGVDSVRQAPVMGNLESPYTQVTAFYSYWLGFATVMDFCWVDEYDAMAGPNRKSRRLMEEENNKARRKARKEYNDTVRKLADFAKKRDKRVIDMKVKKNAEMEKKKEEEREMKRRLEKERKERVMKYEEPEWAKVEDDWVEELEEDKKAGKEFYCVLCRKKFKSEKQWKNHEQSKKA
;
A
#
# COMPACT_ATOMS: atom_id res chain seq x y z
N MET A 1 -19.82 -3.06 35.17
CA MET A 1 -20.18 -3.70 33.88
C MET A 1 -18.99 -3.53 32.96
N ALA A 2 -18.22 -4.60 32.70
CA ALA A 2 -17.08 -4.52 31.79
C ALA A 2 -17.57 -4.00 30.43
N SER A 3 -17.05 -2.86 29.99
CA SER A 3 -17.41 -2.26 28.70
C SER A 3 -17.02 -3.23 27.61
N ALA A 4 -18.00 -3.91 27.00
CA ALA A 4 -17.77 -4.77 25.86
C ALA A 4 -17.06 -3.96 24.77
N LYS A 5 -15.96 -4.50 24.21
CA LYS A 5 -15.25 -3.86 23.10
C LYS A 5 -16.26 -3.54 22.01
N ARG A 6 -16.39 -2.27 21.64
CA ARG A 6 -17.33 -1.82 20.61
C ARG A 6 -16.72 -2.02 19.23
N CYS A 7 -17.54 -2.41 18.26
CA CYS A 7 -17.07 -2.59 16.89
C CYS A 7 -16.79 -1.22 16.25
N HIS A 8 -15.77 -1.11 15.40
CA HIS A 8 -15.45 0.17 14.74
C HIS A 8 -16.62 0.75 13.92
N TYR A 9 -17.44 -0.10 13.29
CA TYR A 9 -18.67 0.32 12.60
C TYR A 9 -19.73 0.87 13.56
N GLU A 10 -19.84 0.32 14.77
CA GLU A 10 -20.76 0.79 15.81
C GLU A 10 -20.27 2.12 16.41
N VAL A 11 -18.95 2.27 16.60
CA VAL A 11 -18.34 3.53 17.07
C VAL A 11 -18.64 4.68 16.11
N LEU A 12 -18.59 4.41 14.79
CA LEU A 12 -18.91 5.38 13.75
C LEU A 12 -20.42 5.47 13.42
N GLY A 13 -21.24 4.55 13.93
CA GLY A 13 -22.68 4.49 13.66
C GLY A 13 -23.01 4.27 12.17
N VAL A 14 -22.22 3.44 11.49
CA VAL A 14 -22.36 3.16 10.04
C VAL A 14 -22.56 1.66 9.80
N SER A 15 -23.23 1.31 8.71
CA SER A 15 -23.37 -0.10 8.29
C SER A 15 -22.02 -0.68 7.85
N HIS A 16 -21.88 -2.00 7.93
CA HIS A 16 -20.71 -2.71 7.42
C HIS A 16 -20.50 -2.53 5.90
N ASP A 17 -21.58 -2.30 5.14
CA ASP A 17 -21.55 -2.06 3.68
C ASP A 17 -21.23 -0.61 3.30
N SER A 18 -20.94 0.25 4.27
CA SER A 18 -20.77 1.68 4.00
C SER A 18 -19.58 1.95 3.08
N THR A 19 -19.76 2.88 2.14
CA THR A 19 -18.70 3.35 1.25
C THR A 19 -17.66 4.18 2.01
N ALA A 20 -16.45 4.32 1.46
CA ALA A 20 -15.37 5.11 2.07
C ALA A 20 -15.81 6.56 2.35
N ASP A 21 -16.61 7.14 1.45
CA ASP A 21 -17.14 8.51 1.63
C ASP A 21 -18.20 8.59 2.73
N GLY A 22 -19.01 7.54 2.91
CA GLY A 22 -19.96 7.41 4.02
C GLY A 22 -19.25 7.38 5.36
N ILE A 23 -18.18 6.58 5.46
CA ILE A 23 -17.33 6.47 6.67
C ILE A 23 -16.67 7.82 6.98
N ARG A 24 -16.11 8.50 5.96
CA ARG A 24 -15.48 9.82 6.12
C ARG A 24 -16.46 10.90 6.55
N SER A 25 -17.68 10.86 6.04
CA SER A 25 -18.73 11.82 6.40
C SER A 25 -19.25 11.59 7.82
N ALA A 26 -19.45 10.33 8.21
CA ALA A 26 -19.84 9.96 9.56
C ALA A 26 -18.77 10.37 10.60
N TYR A 27 -17.50 10.12 10.31
CA TYR A 27 -16.39 10.55 11.16
C TYR A 27 -16.38 12.07 11.36
N ARG A 28 -16.48 12.85 10.28
CA ARG A 28 -16.50 14.33 10.38
C ARG A 28 -17.66 14.84 11.24
N ARG A 29 -18.85 14.26 11.07
CA ARG A 29 -20.03 14.60 11.88
C ARG A 29 -19.81 14.25 13.36
N LEU A 30 -19.32 13.06 13.66
CA LEU A 30 -19.10 12.60 15.03
C LEU A 30 -17.94 13.30 15.72
N ALA A 31 -16.88 13.66 15.00
CA ALA A 31 -15.73 14.38 15.54
C ALA A 31 -16.12 15.78 16.03
N LEU A 32 -17.03 16.46 15.33
CA LEU A 32 -17.57 17.75 15.77
C LEU A 32 -18.49 17.63 16.99
N GLN A 33 -19.21 16.51 17.12
CA GLN A 33 -20.10 16.25 18.25
C GLN A 33 -19.31 15.83 19.49
N ARG A 34 -18.29 14.98 19.32
CA ARG A 34 -17.45 14.40 20.38
C ARG A 34 -16.11 15.12 20.56
N HIS A 35 -16.01 16.37 20.12
CA HIS A 35 -14.79 17.15 20.35
C HIS A 35 -14.58 17.30 21.86
N PRO A 36 -13.36 17.08 22.40
CA PRO A 36 -13.12 17.05 23.84
C PRO A 36 -13.56 18.33 24.54
N ASP A 37 -13.41 19.49 23.90
CA ASP A 37 -13.88 20.78 24.42
C ASP A 37 -15.39 20.81 24.67
N LYS A 38 -16.19 20.33 23.70
CA LYS A 38 -17.65 20.28 23.82
C LYS A 38 -18.12 19.22 24.83
N LEU A 39 -17.40 18.11 24.94
CA LEU A 39 -17.72 17.05 25.91
C LEU A 39 -17.43 17.48 27.35
N VAL A 40 -16.33 18.21 27.57
CA VAL A 40 -16.00 18.80 28.88
C VAL A 40 -17.05 19.83 29.29
N GLN A 41 -17.52 20.66 28.36
CA GLN A 41 -18.62 21.60 28.61
C GLN A 41 -19.94 20.90 28.98
N SER A 42 -20.16 19.67 28.50
CA SER A 42 -21.34 18.86 28.84
C SER A 42 -21.23 18.08 30.16
N GLY A 43 -20.16 18.28 30.95
CA GLY A 43 -19.98 17.68 32.27
C GLY A 43 -19.27 16.32 32.29
N ILE A 44 -18.68 15.88 31.17
CA ILE A 44 -17.87 14.65 31.11
C ILE A 44 -16.43 14.99 31.50
N SER A 45 -15.75 14.08 32.21
CA SER A 45 -14.36 14.30 32.60
C SER A 45 -13.44 14.43 31.38
N GLN A 46 -12.40 15.26 31.47
CA GLN A 46 -11.46 15.48 30.36
C GLN A 46 -10.79 14.18 29.90
N SER A 47 -10.51 13.24 30.81
CA SER A 47 -9.90 11.96 30.48
C SER A 47 -10.87 11.06 29.70
N GLU A 48 -12.15 11.04 30.07
CA GLU A 48 -13.17 10.24 29.38
C GLU A 48 -13.50 10.81 28.00
N ALA A 49 -13.60 12.14 27.89
CA ALA A 49 -13.78 12.83 26.61
C ALA A 49 -12.63 12.53 25.63
N THR A 50 -11.39 12.56 26.12
CA THR A 50 -10.20 12.24 25.33
C THR A 50 -10.20 10.77 24.88
N ALA A 51 -10.54 9.85 25.78
CA ALA A 51 -10.62 8.42 25.45
C ALA A 51 -11.70 8.13 24.39
N GLN A 52 -12.89 8.73 24.49
CA GLN A 52 -13.94 8.57 23.50
C GLN A 52 -13.56 9.14 22.13
N PHE A 53 -12.84 10.26 22.12
CA PHE A 53 -12.34 10.85 20.88
C PHE A 53 -11.25 9.99 20.23
N GLN A 54 -10.33 9.45 21.04
CA GLN A 54 -9.30 8.52 20.58
C GLN A 54 -9.90 7.24 20.00
N GLU A 55 -10.95 6.68 20.62
CA GLU A 55 -11.68 5.51 20.10
C GLU A 55 -12.34 5.82 18.74
N LEU A 56 -12.94 7.00 18.59
CA LEU A 56 -13.53 7.45 17.32
C LEU A 56 -12.47 7.61 16.23
N GLN A 57 -11.33 8.22 16.56
CA GLN A 57 -10.21 8.40 15.64
C GLN A 57 -9.63 7.06 15.19
N HIS A 58 -9.47 6.11 16.13
CA HIS A 58 -8.98 4.76 15.83
C HIS A 58 -9.93 4.00 14.90
N ALA A 59 -11.24 4.05 15.17
CA ALA A 59 -12.25 3.42 14.31
C ALA A 59 -12.20 3.98 12.88
N TYR A 60 -12.02 5.28 12.72
CA TYR A 60 -11.86 5.89 11.41
C TYR A 60 -10.55 5.49 10.73
N GLU A 61 -9.43 5.48 11.44
CA GLU A 61 -8.13 5.12 10.88
C GLU A 61 -8.16 3.71 10.25
N VAL A 62 -8.65 2.72 11.00
CA VAL A 62 -8.76 1.33 10.54
C VAL A 62 -9.73 1.18 9.37
N LEU A 63 -10.89 1.85 9.42
CA LEU A 63 -11.92 1.71 8.38
C LEU A 63 -11.65 2.57 7.13
N SER A 64 -10.77 3.57 7.21
CA SER A 64 -10.43 4.47 6.11
C SER A 64 -9.46 3.87 5.10
N ASP A 65 -8.52 3.01 5.53
CA ASP A 65 -7.60 2.29 4.64
C ASP A 65 -8.25 0.97 4.19
N PRO A 66 -8.48 0.75 2.87
CA PRO A 66 -9.09 -0.49 2.37
C PRO A 66 -8.37 -1.76 2.83
N LYS A 67 -7.05 -1.71 3.00
CA LYS A 67 -6.26 -2.86 3.45
C LYS A 67 -6.48 -3.16 4.92
N GLU A 68 -6.52 -2.13 5.76
CA GLU A 68 -6.78 -2.27 7.20
C GLU A 68 -8.22 -2.67 7.46
N ARG A 69 -9.18 -2.13 6.68
CA ARG A 69 -10.59 -2.53 6.72
C ARG A 69 -10.78 -4.01 6.39
N ALA A 70 -10.22 -4.48 5.27
CA ALA A 70 -10.34 -5.89 4.90
C ALA A 70 -9.72 -6.83 5.96
N TRP A 71 -8.61 -6.40 6.57
CA TRP A 71 -7.98 -7.15 7.65
C TRP A 71 -8.83 -7.17 8.93
N TYR A 72 -9.38 -6.02 9.31
CA TYR A 72 -10.29 -5.90 10.44
C TYR A 72 -11.54 -6.75 10.22
N ASP A 73 -12.16 -6.70 9.04
CA ASP A 73 -13.36 -7.47 8.72
C ASP A 73 -13.10 -8.98 8.80
N SER A 74 -11.95 -9.45 8.32
CA SER A 74 -11.56 -10.88 8.39
C SER A 74 -11.23 -11.38 9.79
N HIS A 75 -10.83 -10.50 10.72
CA HIS A 75 -10.44 -10.88 12.09
C HIS A 75 -11.33 -10.24 13.16
N ARG A 76 -12.46 -9.64 12.77
CA ARG A 76 -13.35 -8.87 13.66
C ARG A 76 -13.80 -9.68 14.86
N SER A 77 -14.20 -10.94 14.64
CA SER A 77 -14.62 -11.84 15.72
C SER A 77 -13.49 -12.10 16.71
N GLN A 78 -12.27 -12.35 16.24
CA GLN A 78 -11.11 -12.58 17.11
C GLN A 78 -10.75 -11.32 17.91
N ILE A 79 -10.78 -10.14 17.28
CA ILE A 79 -10.46 -8.86 17.95
C ILE A 79 -11.49 -8.52 19.04
N LEU A 80 -12.78 -8.74 18.75
CA LEU A 80 -13.89 -8.36 19.62
C LEU A 80 -14.10 -9.33 20.78
N PHE A 81 -13.94 -10.63 20.52
CA PHE A 81 -14.17 -11.71 21.49
C PHE A 81 -12.89 -12.24 22.15
N SER A 82 -11.70 -11.76 21.77
CA SER A 82 -10.48 -12.08 22.51
C SER A 82 -10.51 -11.41 23.89
N ASP A 83 -10.56 -12.24 24.93
CA ASP A 83 -10.49 -11.83 26.33
C ASP A 83 -9.02 -11.86 26.79
N PRO A 84 -8.41 -10.71 27.11
CA PRO A 84 -7.02 -10.67 27.60
C PRO A 84 -6.82 -11.40 28.94
N ASN A 85 -7.90 -11.71 29.67
CA ASN A 85 -7.88 -12.51 30.91
C ASN A 85 -8.18 -14.00 30.68
N SER A 86 -8.52 -14.42 29.47
CA SER A 86 -8.56 -15.84 29.13
C SER A 86 -7.13 -16.36 29.04
N VAL A 87 -6.55 -16.68 30.20
CA VAL A 87 -5.31 -17.45 30.35
C VAL A 87 -5.62 -18.91 29.99
N GLY A 88 -6.12 -19.13 28.77
CA GLY A 88 -5.98 -20.41 28.11
C GLY A 88 -4.50 -20.56 27.76
N SER A 89 -3.93 -21.73 28.03
CA SER A 89 -2.56 -22.11 27.68
C SER A 89 -2.37 -22.17 26.15
N SER A 90 -2.53 -21.06 25.45
CA SER A 90 -2.29 -20.97 24.02
C SER A 90 -0.80 -20.84 23.79
N VAL A 91 -0.23 -21.78 23.06
CA VAL A 91 1.18 -21.80 22.64
C VAL A 91 1.57 -20.53 21.86
N ILE A 92 0.57 -19.81 21.35
CA ILE A 92 0.71 -18.59 20.56
C ILE A 92 0.17 -17.39 21.36
N PRO A 93 0.95 -16.31 21.51
CA PRO A 93 0.49 -15.06 22.11
C PRO A 93 -0.66 -14.42 21.30
N ASP A 94 -1.69 -13.90 21.98
CA ASP A 94 -2.73 -13.13 21.28
C ASP A 94 -2.20 -11.76 20.85
N LEU A 95 -1.88 -11.65 19.56
CA LEU A 95 -1.36 -10.43 18.96
C LEU A 95 -2.47 -9.46 18.55
N PHE A 96 -3.72 -9.92 18.43
CA PHE A 96 -4.82 -9.13 17.87
C PHE A 96 -5.21 -7.95 18.76
N SER A 97 -5.05 -8.08 20.07
CA SER A 97 -5.27 -7.00 21.04
C SER A 97 -4.38 -5.77 20.80
N PHE A 98 -3.17 -5.97 20.24
CA PHE A 98 -2.17 -4.91 20.01
C PHE A 98 -2.35 -4.11 18.71
N PHE A 99 -3.35 -4.46 17.91
CA PHE A 99 -3.75 -3.70 16.70
C PHE A 99 -4.67 -2.51 17.01
N SER A 100 -4.80 -2.13 18.28
CA SER A 100 -5.60 -0.98 18.70
C SER A 100 -4.73 0.21 19.11
N ASN A 101 -5.15 1.42 18.74
CA ASN A 101 -4.46 2.66 19.15
C ASN A 101 -4.73 3.00 20.64
N THR A 102 -5.64 2.26 21.28
CA THR A 102 -5.94 2.41 22.71
C THR A 102 -4.94 1.68 23.62
N VAL A 103 -4.05 0.85 23.07
CA VAL A 103 -3.06 0.11 23.88
C VAL A 103 -1.95 1.02 24.40
N PHE A 104 -1.63 2.09 23.68
CA PHE A 104 -0.59 3.04 24.09
C PHE A 104 -1.14 4.46 24.22
N ASN A 105 -0.50 5.26 25.07
CA ASN A 105 -0.78 6.67 25.23
C ASN A 105 0.52 7.45 25.12
N GLY A 106 0.66 8.20 24.05
CA GLY A 106 1.87 8.97 23.75
C GLY A 106 3.08 8.10 23.38
N TYR A 107 4.21 8.79 23.16
CA TYR A 107 5.46 8.22 22.68
C TYR A 107 6.54 8.20 23.76
N SER A 108 6.18 7.81 24.99
CA SER A 108 7.14 7.63 26.08
C SER A 108 7.77 6.23 26.05
N ASP A 109 8.89 6.10 26.76
CA ASP A 109 9.57 4.82 27.02
C ASP A 109 9.09 4.15 28.31
N SER A 110 8.21 4.82 29.07
CA SER A 110 7.74 4.35 30.37
C SER A 110 6.22 4.21 30.42
N GLY A 111 5.76 3.21 31.16
CA GLY A 111 4.35 2.92 31.38
C GLY A 111 3.63 2.45 30.12
N LYS A 112 2.51 3.09 29.78
CA LYS A 112 1.73 2.80 28.56
C LYS A 112 2.26 3.54 27.33
N GLY A 113 3.55 3.84 27.27
CA GLY A 113 4.16 4.50 26.13
C GLY A 113 4.29 3.56 24.92
N PHE A 114 4.24 4.11 23.71
CA PHE A 114 4.34 3.36 22.46
C PHE A 114 5.54 2.40 22.44
N TYR A 115 6.74 2.90 22.74
CA TYR A 115 7.97 2.12 22.65
C TYR A 115 7.97 0.95 23.64
N LYS A 116 7.53 1.20 24.88
CA LYS A 116 7.49 0.16 25.91
C LYS A 116 6.51 -0.96 25.57
N VAL A 117 5.27 -0.60 25.22
CA VAL A 117 4.22 -1.55 24.89
C VAL A 117 4.65 -2.45 23.73
N TYR A 118 5.12 -1.86 22.63
CA TYR A 118 5.52 -2.67 21.47
C TYR A 118 6.82 -3.43 21.71
N SER A 119 7.81 -2.86 22.43
CA SER A 119 9.02 -3.60 22.82
C SER A 119 8.67 -4.87 23.60
N ASP A 120 7.82 -4.76 24.62
CA ASP A 120 7.42 -5.90 25.44
C ASP A 120 6.70 -6.98 24.62
N VAL A 121 5.90 -6.59 23.63
CA VAL A 121 5.20 -7.53 22.73
C VAL A 121 6.19 -8.27 21.83
N PHE A 122 7.09 -7.54 21.18
CA PHE A 122 8.09 -8.13 20.29
C PHE A 122 9.10 -8.99 21.06
N ASP A 123 9.48 -8.57 22.27
CA ASP A 123 10.35 -9.35 23.16
C ASP A 123 9.66 -10.64 23.62
N LYS A 124 8.34 -10.60 23.92
CA LYS A 124 7.56 -11.80 24.21
C LYS A 124 7.50 -12.76 23.03
N ILE A 125 7.29 -12.25 21.81
CA ILE A 125 7.30 -13.09 20.59
C ILE A 125 8.67 -13.75 20.44
N HIS A 126 9.75 -12.97 20.55
CA HIS A 126 11.11 -13.50 20.41
C HIS A 126 11.46 -14.51 21.51
N ALA A 127 11.07 -14.25 22.76
CA ALA A 127 11.26 -15.16 23.87
C ALA A 127 10.52 -16.49 23.63
N ASN A 128 9.31 -16.45 23.06
CA ASN A 128 8.57 -17.67 22.70
C ASN A 128 9.33 -18.49 21.65
N GLU A 129 9.86 -17.84 20.61
CA GLU A 129 10.67 -18.51 19.58
C GLU A 129 11.94 -19.15 20.17
N ILE A 130 12.64 -18.45 21.07
CA ILE A 130 13.83 -18.98 21.76
C ILE A 130 13.46 -20.18 22.64
N ASN A 131 12.37 -20.07 23.40
CA ASN A 131 11.91 -21.15 24.28
C ASN A 131 11.52 -22.39 23.48
N PHE A 132 10.84 -22.19 22.34
CA PHE A 132 10.50 -23.29 21.44
C PHE A 132 11.75 -23.95 20.85
N ALA A 133 12.71 -23.17 20.35
CA ALA A 133 13.97 -23.69 19.82
C ALA A 133 14.73 -24.52 20.86
N LYS A 134 14.85 -24.00 22.10
CA LYS A 134 15.46 -24.73 23.23
C LYS A 134 14.72 -26.04 23.54
N LYS A 135 13.39 -26.01 23.58
CA LYS A 135 12.56 -27.19 23.87
C LYS A 135 12.72 -28.29 22.81
N MET A 136 12.90 -27.91 21.55
CA MET A 136 13.12 -28.83 20.43
C MET A 136 14.59 -29.26 20.27
N GLY A 137 15.49 -28.80 21.14
CA GLY A 137 16.93 -29.07 21.02
C GLY A 137 17.55 -28.46 19.77
N ILE A 138 16.87 -27.50 19.12
CA ILE A 138 17.40 -26.73 18.00
C ILE A 138 18.37 -25.71 18.58
N GLY A 139 19.61 -25.70 18.11
CA GLY A 139 20.63 -24.76 18.59
C GLY A 139 20.12 -23.32 18.54
N VAL A 140 20.32 -22.58 19.63
CA VAL A 140 19.78 -21.21 19.81
C VAL A 140 20.22 -20.25 18.70
N ASP A 141 21.39 -20.52 18.09
CA ASP A 141 21.92 -19.78 16.94
C ASP A 141 21.06 -19.89 15.67
N SER A 142 20.14 -20.86 15.61
CA SER A 142 19.19 -20.99 14.50
C SER A 142 18.11 -19.90 14.53
N VAL A 143 17.87 -19.29 15.70
CA VAL A 143 16.97 -18.15 15.83
C VAL A 143 17.78 -16.87 15.67
N ARG A 144 17.53 -16.13 14.59
CA ARG A 144 18.17 -14.83 14.38
C ARG A 144 17.82 -13.89 15.55
N GLN A 145 18.83 -13.24 16.13
CA GLN A 145 18.62 -12.31 17.25
C GLN A 145 17.76 -11.11 16.79
N ALA A 146 16.72 -10.81 17.56
CA ALA A 146 15.85 -9.67 17.30
C ALA A 146 16.55 -8.36 17.68
N PRO A 147 16.60 -7.35 16.77
CA PRO A 147 17.08 -6.02 17.13
C PRO A 147 16.17 -5.36 18.18
N VAL A 148 16.74 -4.48 19.00
CA VAL A 148 15.98 -3.70 20.00
C VAL A 148 15.24 -2.55 19.32
N MET A 149 13.98 -2.29 19.72
CA MET A 149 13.12 -1.23 19.16
C MET A 149 13.65 0.20 19.39
N GLY A 150 14.34 0.39 20.51
CA GLY A 150 14.91 1.67 20.94
C GLY A 150 13.85 2.65 21.47
N ASN A 151 14.24 3.91 21.57
CA ASN A 151 13.47 5.04 22.08
C ASN A 151 13.30 6.13 20.99
N LEU A 152 12.69 7.27 21.35
CA LEU A 152 12.45 8.38 20.43
C LEU A 152 13.73 8.93 19.77
N GLU A 153 14.87 8.87 20.47
CA GLU A 153 16.17 9.42 20.03
C GLU A 153 17.04 8.41 19.28
N SER A 154 16.58 7.17 19.13
CA SER A 154 17.38 6.12 18.51
C SER A 154 17.66 6.41 17.03
N PRO A 155 18.88 6.11 16.54
CA PRO A 155 19.25 6.39 15.16
C PRO A 155 18.36 5.60 14.18
N TYR A 156 18.02 6.23 13.05
CA TYR A 156 17.11 5.63 12.07
C TYR A 156 17.64 4.31 11.46
N THR A 157 18.96 4.09 11.49
CA THR A 157 19.58 2.82 11.09
C THR A 157 19.12 1.65 11.97
N GLN A 158 19.04 1.86 13.28
CA GLN A 158 18.52 0.88 14.24
C GLN A 158 17.03 0.64 13.99
N VAL A 159 16.25 1.70 13.79
CA VAL A 159 14.81 1.61 13.48
C VAL A 159 14.58 0.81 12.20
N THR A 160 15.39 1.05 11.17
CA THR A 160 15.32 0.33 9.90
C THR A 160 15.68 -1.15 10.08
N ALA A 161 16.75 -1.45 10.84
CA ALA A 161 17.15 -2.81 11.16
C ALA A 161 16.03 -3.57 11.91
N PHE A 162 15.44 -2.93 12.93
CA PHE A 162 14.31 -3.46 13.69
C PHE A 162 13.15 -3.85 12.78
N TYR A 163 12.62 -2.91 12.01
CA TYR A 163 11.48 -3.20 11.14
C TYR A 163 11.86 -4.15 10.00
N SER A 164 13.09 -4.15 9.49
CA SER A 164 13.51 -5.11 8.47
C SER A 164 13.47 -6.55 8.99
N TYR A 165 13.84 -6.77 10.25
CA TYR A 165 13.77 -8.06 10.91
C TYR A 165 12.32 -8.51 11.09
N TRP A 166 11.48 -7.68 11.70
CA TRP A 166 10.09 -8.05 12.01
C TRP A 166 9.18 -8.16 10.78
N LEU A 167 9.44 -7.38 9.72
CA LEU A 167 8.74 -7.54 8.44
C LEU A 167 9.18 -8.82 7.70
N GLY A 168 10.43 -9.26 7.94
CA GLY A 168 10.97 -10.52 7.46
C GLY A 168 10.75 -11.69 8.42
N PHE A 169 9.91 -11.54 9.46
CA PHE A 169 9.77 -12.54 10.51
C PHE A 169 9.34 -13.90 9.96
N ALA A 170 9.96 -14.95 10.47
CA ALA A 170 9.63 -16.34 10.19
C ALA A 170 9.81 -17.15 11.48
N THR A 171 8.70 -17.74 11.93
CA THR A 171 8.69 -18.60 13.12
C THR A 171 9.44 -19.92 12.90
N VAL A 172 10.13 -20.36 13.94
CA VAL A 172 10.78 -21.67 14.07
C VAL A 172 9.81 -22.74 14.57
N MET A 173 8.67 -22.35 15.15
CA MET A 173 7.64 -23.26 15.66
C MET A 173 7.16 -24.25 14.60
N ASP A 174 6.94 -25.51 14.94
CA ASP A 174 6.54 -26.58 14.01
C ASP A 174 5.02 -26.65 13.73
N PHE A 175 4.21 -26.14 14.65
CA PHE A 175 2.74 -26.17 14.65
C PHE A 175 2.14 -27.57 14.70
N CYS A 176 2.84 -28.55 15.29
CA CYS A 176 2.35 -29.93 15.36
C CYS A 176 1.03 -30.09 16.13
N TRP A 177 0.70 -29.15 17.03
CA TRP A 177 -0.55 -29.16 17.80
C TRP A 177 -1.80 -28.81 16.97
N VAL A 178 -1.64 -28.38 15.72
CA VAL A 178 -2.74 -28.08 14.80
C VAL A 178 -3.16 -29.33 14.01
N ASP A 179 -2.44 -30.45 14.16
CA ASP A 179 -2.75 -31.69 13.45
C ASP A 179 -4.14 -32.21 13.85
N GLU A 180 -5.02 -32.38 12.86
CA GLU A 180 -6.40 -32.85 13.05
C GLU A 180 -6.48 -34.38 13.05
N TYR A 181 -5.55 -35.04 12.35
CA TYR A 181 -5.53 -36.49 12.18
C TYR A 181 -4.29 -37.11 12.82
N ASP A 182 -4.46 -38.29 13.43
CA ASP A 182 -3.32 -39.17 13.70
C ASP A 182 -2.94 -39.92 12.43
N ALA A 183 -1.86 -39.48 11.78
CA ALA A 183 -1.37 -40.08 10.54
C ALA A 183 -0.99 -41.56 10.68
N MET A 184 -0.72 -42.06 11.89
CA MET A 184 -0.39 -43.48 12.13
C MET A 184 -1.62 -44.37 12.29
N ALA A 185 -2.75 -43.80 12.73
CA ALA A 185 -4.02 -44.50 12.91
C ALA A 185 -4.70 -44.88 11.58
N GLY A 186 -4.21 -44.38 10.43
CA GLY A 186 -4.79 -44.66 9.13
C GLY A 186 -4.74 -46.18 8.77
N PRO A 187 -5.83 -46.75 8.23
CA PRO A 187 -5.95 -48.19 7.98
C PRO A 187 -5.00 -48.69 6.88
N ASN A 188 -4.70 -47.85 5.88
CA ASN A 188 -3.86 -48.19 4.73
C ASN A 188 -2.79 -47.13 4.47
N ARG A 189 -1.67 -47.49 3.84
CA ARG A 189 -0.57 -46.56 3.49
C ARG A 189 -1.05 -45.30 2.76
N LYS A 190 -2.02 -45.44 1.85
CA LYS A 190 -2.61 -44.31 1.12
C LYS A 190 -3.38 -43.36 2.04
N SER A 191 -4.15 -43.92 2.99
CA SER A 191 -4.88 -43.12 3.98
C SER A 191 -3.93 -42.38 4.91
N ARG A 192 -2.86 -43.03 5.40
CA ARG A 192 -1.82 -42.37 6.22
C ARG A 192 -1.16 -41.20 5.48
N ARG A 193 -0.89 -41.36 4.18
CA ARG A 193 -0.33 -40.28 3.34
C ARG A 193 -1.28 -39.10 3.18
N LEU A 194 -2.56 -39.37 2.92
CA LEU A 194 -3.56 -38.30 2.78
C LEU A 194 -3.75 -37.56 4.11
N MET A 195 -3.84 -38.28 5.23
CA MET A 195 -3.92 -37.68 6.57
C MET A 195 -2.69 -36.80 6.88
N GLU A 196 -1.48 -37.28 6.58
CA GLU A 196 -0.25 -36.50 6.76
C GLU A 196 -0.18 -35.28 5.81
N GLU A 197 -0.71 -35.39 4.59
CA GLU A 197 -0.80 -34.26 3.65
C GLU A 197 -1.78 -33.19 4.14
N GLU A 198 -2.93 -33.60 4.67
CA GLU A 198 -3.91 -32.70 5.29
C GLU A 198 -3.32 -32.01 6.53
N ASN A 199 -2.66 -32.75 7.42
CA ASN A 199 -1.94 -32.17 8.56
C ASN A 199 -0.85 -31.19 8.11
N ASN A 200 -0.01 -31.56 7.13
CA ASN A 200 1.00 -30.65 6.59
C ASN A 200 0.38 -29.37 6.01
N LYS A 201 -0.78 -29.47 5.35
CA LYS A 201 -1.53 -28.32 4.84
C LYS A 201 -2.05 -27.45 5.99
N ALA A 202 -2.59 -28.05 7.05
CA ALA A 202 -3.05 -27.36 8.25
C ALA A 202 -1.88 -26.63 8.95
N ARG A 203 -0.74 -27.31 9.18
CA ARG A 203 0.48 -26.71 9.75
C ARG A 203 1.02 -25.56 8.91
N ARG A 204 1.09 -25.73 7.58
CA ARG A 204 1.53 -24.66 6.66
C ARG A 204 0.61 -23.45 6.71
N LYS A 205 -0.71 -23.67 6.78
CA LYS A 205 -1.71 -22.61 6.90
C LYS A 205 -1.56 -21.86 8.22
N ALA A 206 -1.52 -22.56 9.35
CA ALA A 206 -1.36 -21.96 10.68
C ALA A 206 -0.03 -21.19 10.81
N ARG A 207 1.08 -21.75 10.31
CA ARG A 207 2.38 -21.06 10.28
C ARG A 207 2.32 -19.78 9.45
N LYS A 208 1.66 -19.83 8.28
CA LYS A 208 1.50 -18.66 7.41
C LYS A 208 0.67 -17.59 8.10
N GLU A 209 -0.45 -17.97 8.71
CA GLU A 209 -1.33 -17.06 9.44
C GLU A 209 -0.59 -16.38 10.60
N TYR A 210 0.16 -17.13 11.40
CA TYR A 210 0.97 -16.57 12.49
C TYR A 210 2.07 -15.62 11.99
N ASN A 211 2.81 -16.02 10.96
CA ASN A 211 3.83 -15.13 10.39
C ASN A 211 3.20 -13.85 9.83
N ASP A 212 2.06 -13.97 9.15
CA ASP A 212 1.36 -12.83 8.58
C ASP A 212 0.78 -11.91 9.67
N THR A 213 0.34 -12.43 10.83
CA THR A 213 -0.11 -11.59 11.95
C THR A 213 1.05 -10.83 12.59
N VAL A 214 2.21 -11.47 12.83
CA VAL A 214 3.41 -10.79 13.35
C VAL A 214 3.90 -9.71 12.39
N ARG A 215 3.96 -10.00 11.08
CA ARG A 215 4.39 -9.02 10.07
C ARG A 215 3.41 -7.86 9.96
N LYS A 216 2.10 -8.12 10.01
CA LYS A 216 1.09 -7.06 10.02
C LYS A 216 1.16 -6.21 11.29
N LEU A 217 1.48 -6.80 12.44
CA LEU A 217 1.69 -6.06 13.68
C LEU A 217 2.92 -5.14 13.54
N ALA A 218 3.99 -5.62 12.93
CA ALA A 218 5.17 -4.82 12.64
C ALA A 218 4.87 -3.67 11.66
N ASP A 219 4.10 -3.93 10.60
CA ASP A 219 3.61 -2.89 9.67
C ASP A 219 2.71 -1.87 10.39
N PHE A 220 1.82 -2.34 11.27
CA PHE A 220 0.93 -1.50 12.06
C PHE A 220 1.72 -0.54 12.97
N ALA A 221 2.71 -1.08 13.70
CA ALA A 221 3.60 -0.29 14.54
C ALA A 221 4.44 0.68 13.69
N LYS A 222 4.96 0.24 12.54
CA LYS A 222 5.78 1.06 11.63
C LYS A 222 5.03 2.27 11.07
N LYS A 223 3.74 2.11 10.73
CA LYS A 223 2.90 3.23 10.24
C LYS A 223 2.69 4.30 11.29
N ARG A 224 2.72 3.94 12.58
CA ARG A 224 2.41 4.80 13.73
C ARG A 224 3.65 5.29 14.47
N ASP A 225 4.83 4.71 14.24
CA ASP A 225 6.06 5.21 14.85
C ASP A 225 6.39 6.62 14.35
N LYS A 226 6.43 7.58 15.28
CA LYS A 226 6.77 8.99 15.03
C LYS A 226 8.07 9.14 14.25
N ARG A 227 9.10 8.34 14.56
CA ARG A 227 10.41 8.40 13.88
C ARG A 227 10.29 8.06 12.39
N VAL A 228 9.43 7.09 12.07
CA VAL A 228 9.19 6.65 10.69
C VAL A 228 8.33 7.66 9.94
N ILE A 229 7.33 8.24 10.62
CA ILE A 229 6.47 9.30 10.07
C ILE A 229 7.32 10.53 9.73
N ASP A 230 8.12 11.02 10.66
CA ASP A 230 8.98 12.20 10.48
C ASP A 230 9.95 12.00 9.30
N MET A 231 10.56 10.81 9.19
CA MET A 231 11.43 10.46 8.06
C MET A 231 10.67 10.37 6.73
N LYS A 232 9.44 9.87 6.73
CA LYS A 232 8.59 9.81 5.53
C LYS A 232 8.17 11.20 5.07
N VAL A 233 7.82 12.08 6.00
CA VAL A 233 7.51 13.49 5.71
C VAL A 233 8.72 14.19 5.13
N LYS A 234 9.90 14.02 5.76
CA LYS A 234 11.17 14.58 5.26
C LYS A 234 11.49 14.10 3.84
N LYS A 235 11.38 12.79 3.60
CA LYS A 235 11.62 12.19 2.28
C LYS A 235 10.62 12.66 1.23
N ASN A 236 9.33 12.77 1.58
CA ASN A 236 8.32 13.28 0.67
C ASN A 236 8.58 14.76 0.33
N ALA A 237 8.95 15.58 1.31
CA ALA A 237 9.31 16.99 1.07
C ALA A 237 10.53 17.13 0.16
N GLU A 238 11.56 16.30 0.35
CA GLU A 238 12.75 16.25 -0.52
C GLU A 238 12.40 15.82 -1.95
N MET A 239 11.54 14.80 -2.10
CA MET A 239 11.07 14.34 -3.41
C MET A 239 10.22 15.40 -4.12
N GLU A 240 9.37 16.13 -3.41
CA GLU A 240 8.60 17.24 -4.00
C GLU A 240 9.49 18.41 -4.41
N LYS A 241 10.50 18.76 -3.60
CA LYS A 241 11.52 19.75 -4.00
C LYS A 241 12.26 19.33 -5.26
N LYS A 242 12.70 18.07 -5.34
CA LYS A 242 13.37 17.53 -6.52
C LYS A 242 12.47 17.55 -7.77
N LYS A 243 11.17 17.26 -7.62
CA LYS A 243 10.19 17.36 -8.73
C LYS A 243 9.96 18.81 -9.16
N GLU A 244 9.96 19.74 -8.22
CA GLU A 244 9.82 21.17 -8.50
C GLU A 244 11.04 21.71 -9.25
N GLU A 245 12.25 21.35 -8.81
CA GLU A 245 13.51 21.64 -9.50
C GLU A 245 13.53 21.04 -10.92
N GLU A 246 13.07 19.80 -11.10
CA GLU A 246 12.97 19.15 -12.41
C GLU A 246 11.96 19.87 -13.33
N ARG A 247 10.82 20.30 -12.80
CA ARG A 247 9.81 21.08 -13.53
C ARG A 247 10.35 22.45 -13.94
N GLU A 248 11.10 23.10 -13.05
CA GLU A 248 11.72 24.40 -13.34
C GLU A 248 12.80 24.28 -14.41
N MET A 249 13.66 23.27 -14.30
CA MET A 249 14.67 22.95 -15.32
C MET A 249 14.03 22.67 -16.69
N LYS A 250 12.94 21.89 -16.71
CA LYS A 250 12.18 21.63 -17.95
C LYS A 250 11.58 22.91 -18.54
N ARG A 251 11.00 23.78 -17.70
CA ARG A 251 10.43 25.06 -18.14
C ARG A 251 11.51 25.99 -18.71
N ARG A 252 12.69 26.02 -18.11
CA ARG A 252 13.83 26.80 -18.59
C ARG A 252 14.33 26.29 -19.94
N LEU A 253 14.52 24.98 -20.09
CA LEU A 253 14.92 24.36 -21.37
C LEU A 253 13.88 24.61 -22.47
N GLU A 254 12.59 24.56 -22.14
CA GLU A 254 11.52 24.87 -23.10
C GLU A 254 11.56 26.34 -23.55
N LYS A 255 11.83 27.27 -22.62
CA LYS A 255 12.00 28.68 -22.93
C LYS A 255 13.22 28.92 -23.82
N GLU A 256 14.38 28.35 -23.47
CA GLU A 256 15.59 28.42 -24.28
C GLU A 256 15.39 27.81 -25.68
N ARG A 257 14.63 26.71 -25.79
CA ARG A 257 14.26 26.10 -27.07
C ARG A 257 13.36 27.04 -27.89
N LYS A 258 12.35 27.65 -27.27
CA LYS A 258 11.46 28.64 -27.94
C LYS A 258 12.24 29.85 -28.41
N GLU A 259 13.12 30.39 -27.58
CA GLU A 259 14.00 31.52 -27.94
C GLU A 259 14.93 31.14 -29.09
N ARG A 260 15.49 29.92 -29.11
CA ARG A 260 16.31 29.44 -30.22
C ARG A 260 15.51 29.31 -31.51
N VAL A 261 14.27 28.82 -31.45
CA VAL A 261 13.37 28.75 -32.61
C VAL A 261 12.99 30.14 -33.09
N MET A 262 12.69 31.08 -32.20
CA MET A 262 12.37 32.48 -32.54
C MET A 262 13.56 33.24 -33.13
N LYS A 263 14.79 32.94 -32.67
CA LYS A 263 16.03 33.56 -33.15
C LYS A 263 16.58 32.91 -34.42
N TYR A 264 16.05 31.75 -34.82
CA TYR A 264 16.47 31.10 -36.06
C TYR A 264 15.96 31.92 -37.24
N GLU A 265 16.86 32.70 -37.84
CA GLU A 265 16.65 33.30 -39.16
C GLU A 265 17.08 32.28 -40.22
N GLU A 266 16.21 32.04 -41.19
CA GLU A 266 16.52 31.14 -42.30
C GLU A 266 17.74 31.68 -43.07
N PRO A 267 18.78 30.83 -43.29
CA PRO A 267 19.92 31.23 -44.09
C PRO A 267 19.48 31.70 -45.48
N GLU A 268 20.18 32.70 -46.04
CA GLU A 268 19.89 33.29 -47.35
C GLU A 268 19.78 32.26 -48.49
N TRP A 269 20.55 31.16 -48.44
CA TRP A 269 20.47 30.08 -49.44
C TRP A 269 19.25 29.16 -49.29
N ALA A 270 18.54 29.22 -48.16
CA ALA A 270 17.33 28.45 -47.87
C ALA A 270 16.05 29.26 -48.12
N LYS A 271 16.16 30.59 -48.24
CA LYS A 271 15.08 31.45 -48.73
C LYS A 271 14.90 31.16 -50.22
N VAL A 272 13.79 30.52 -50.57
CA VAL A 272 13.38 30.41 -51.97
C VAL A 272 12.84 31.79 -52.37
N GLU A 273 13.43 32.43 -53.38
CA GLU A 273 12.90 33.66 -53.96
C GLU A 273 11.48 33.39 -54.49
N ASP A 274 10.47 34.09 -53.96
CA ASP A 274 9.04 33.89 -54.29
C ASP A 274 8.76 34.02 -55.80
N ASP A 275 9.58 34.76 -56.54
CA ASP A 275 9.48 34.93 -58.00
C ASP A 275 9.66 33.61 -58.78
N TRP A 276 10.47 32.67 -58.28
CA TRP A 276 10.63 31.35 -58.91
C TRP A 276 9.49 30.38 -58.57
N VAL A 277 8.72 30.66 -57.53
CA VAL A 277 7.57 29.84 -57.12
C VAL A 277 6.34 30.16 -57.97
N GLU A 278 6.12 31.43 -58.31
CA GLU A 278 5.07 31.82 -59.27
C GLU A 278 5.36 31.30 -60.69
N GLU A 279 6.61 31.36 -61.16
CA GLU A 279 7.01 30.85 -62.49
C GLU A 279 6.88 29.31 -62.58
N LEU A 280 7.18 28.58 -61.49
CA LEU A 280 6.96 27.12 -61.42
C LEU A 280 5.48 26.71 -61.24
N GLU A 281 4.62 27.57 -60.66
CA GLU A 281 3.18 27.34 -60.59
C GLU A 281 2.48 27.61 -61.94
N GLU A 282 2.96 28.58 -62.72
CA GLU A 282 2.53 28.79 -64.11
C GLU A 282 2.97 27.63 -65.03
N ASP A 283 4.20 27.13 -64.87
CA ASP A 283 4.68 25.95 -65.62
C ASP A 283 3.93 24.65 -65.26
N LYS A 284 3.46 24.49 -64.02
CA LYS A 284 2.59 23.36 -63.63
C LYS A 284 1.17 23.47 -64.19
N LYS A 285 0.70 24.67 -64.57
CA LYS A 285 -0.57 24.90 -65.27
C LYS A 285 -0.45 24.66 -66.78
N ALA A 286 0.74 24.82 -67.36
CA ALA A 286 1.03 24.55 -68.76
C ALA A 286 1.24 23.05 -69.02
N GLY A 287 0.14 22.30 -69.11
CA GLY A 287 0.12 21.05 -69.89
C GLY A 287 0.30 19.74 -69.12
N LYS A 288 -0.70 19.34 -68.33
CA LYS A 288 -0.89 17.92 -67.99
C LYS A 288 -1.31 17.16 -69.25
N GLU A 289 -0.35 16.66 -70.04
CA GLU A 289 -0.61 15.69 -71.11
C GLU A 289 -0.94 14.32 -70.50
N PHE A 290 -2.13 13.78 -70.76
CA PHE A 290 -2.52 12.47 -70.27
C PHE A 290 -2.12 11.39 -71.28
N TYR A 291 -1.47 10.32 -70.84
CA TYR A 291 -0.93 9.27 -71.72
C TYR A 291 -1.50 7.90 -71.37
N CYS A 292 -1.94 7.15 -72.38
CA CYS A 292 -2.37 5.76 -72.23
C CYS A 292 -1.20 4.81 -72.52
N VAL A 293 -0.78 4.04 -71.51
CA VAL A 293 0.41 3.18 -71.61
C VAL A 293 0.20 1.99 -72.56
N LEU A 294 -1.04 1.49 -72.67
CA LEU A 294 -1.37 0.32 -73.50
C LEU A 294 -1.34 0.64 -75.00
N CYS A 295 -1.92 1.78 -75.36
CA CYS A 295 -2.14 2.20 -76.74
C CYS A 295 -1.17 3.29 -77.21
N ARG A 296 -0.35 3.82 -76.30
CA ARG A 296 0.64 4.91 -76.48
C ARG A 296 0.08 6.22 -77.03
N LYS A 297 -1.23 6.46 -76.89
CA LYS A 297 -1.89 7.69 -77.33
C LYS A 297 -1.83 8.76 -76.23
N LYS A 298 -1.56 10.00 -76.66
CA LYS A 298 -1.58 11.20 -75.81
C LYS A 298 -2.91 11.93 -75.96
N PHE A 299 -3.42 12.45 -74.85
CA PHE A 299 -4.69 13.15 -74.74
C PHE A 299 -4.47 14.49 -74.05
N LYS A 300 -5.06 15.55 -74.61
CA LYS A 300 -4.94 16.92 -74.09
C LYS A 300 -5.95 17.24 -72.99
N SER A 301 -6.92 16.35 -72.74
CA SER A 301 -7.97 16.53 -71.74
C SER A 301 -8.17 15.25 -70.93
N GLU A 302 -8.31 15.41 -69.62
CA GLU A 302 -8.54 14.30 -68.68
C GLU A 302 -9.81 13.50 -69.01
N LYS A 303 -10.87 14.18 -69.49
CA LYS A 303 -12.14 13.52 -69.90
C LYS A 303 -11.96 12.60 -71.11
N GLN A 304 -11.13 12.99 -72.08
CA GLN A 304 -10.86 12.16 -73.26
C GLN A 304 -10.05 10.91 -72.90
N TRP A 305 -9.06 11.07 -72.01
CA TRP A 305 -8.27 9.95 -71.51
C TRP A 305 -9.12 8.96 -70.69
N LYS A 306 -9.98 9.46 -69.78
CA LYS A 306 -10.90 8.61 -69.00
C LYS A 306 -11.91 7.87 -69.87
N ASN A 307 -12.49 8.51 -70.90
CA ASN A 307 -13.37 7.82 -71.85
C ASN A 307 -12.62 6.75 -72.66
N HIS A 308 -11.36 7.00 -73.00
CA HIS A 308 -10.54 6.02 -73.71
C HIS A 308 -10.23 4.81 -72.84
N GLU A 309 -9.89 5.02 -71.56
CA GLU A 309 -9.64 3.96 -70.55
C GLU A 309 -10.90 3.12 -70.27
N GLN A 310 -12.08 3.75 -70.28
CA GLN A 310 -13.36 3.06 -70.05
C GLN A 310 -13.91 2.35 -71.30
N SER A 311 -13.40 2.66 -72.49
CA SER A 311 -13.80 1.98 -73.73
C SER A 311 -13.04 0.66 -73.88
N LYS A 312 -13.72 -0.44 -74.25
CA LYS A 312 -13.15 -1.80 -74.40
C LYS A 312 -12.12 -1.96 -75.55
N LYS A 313 -11.56 -0.88 -76.08
CA LYS A 313 -10.47 -0.89 -77.08
C LYS A 313 -9.18 -0.30 -76.48
N ALA A 314 -8.87 -0.76 -75.26
CA ALA A 314 -7.56 -0.59 -74.64
C ALA A 314 -6.55 -1.58 -75.24
#